data_AF-A0A3B8U580-F1
#
_entry.id   AF-A0A3B8U580-F1
#
_cell.length_a   1.000
_cell.length_b   1.000
_cell.length_c   1.000
_cell.angle_alpha   90.00
_cell.angle_beta   90.00
_cell.angle_gamma   90.00
#
_symmetry.space_group_name_H-M   'P 1'
#
loop_
_entity.id
_entity.type
_entity.pdbx_description
1 polymer ?
#
loop_
_entity_poly.entity_id
_entity_poly.type
_entity_poly.pdbx_seq_one_letter_code
_entity_poly.pdbx_strand_id
1 'polypeptide(L)'
;MQHSLDVLHQYKRGNLTAQEKLTYDILEYDLQHLIEDASFGSYLNSFWLSYFTPYPVNQVFGLQSCLIDFMVNIHRVVDKKSAQHYVARLSQWD
;
A
#
# COMPACT_ATOMS: atom_id res chain seq x y z
N MET A 1 -9.05 -2.28 -6.98
CA MET A 1 -9.70 -1.21 -6.20
C MET A 1 -11.15 -1.02 -6.60
N GLN A 2 -11.48 -0.88 -7.89
CA GLN A 2 -12.90 -0.79 -8.34
C GLN A 2 -13.79 -1.91 -7.78
N HIS A 3 -13.39 -3.17 -7.95
CA HIS A 3 -14.17 -4.30 -7.42
C HIS A 3 -14.39 -4.21 -5.90
N SER A 4 -13.41 -3.74 -5.13
CA SER A 4 -13.54 -3.57 -3.68
C SER A 4 -14.52 -2.46 -3.32
N LEU A 5 -14.55 -1.36 -4.09
CA LEU A 5 -15.51 -0.28 -3.94
C LEU A 5 -16.92 -0.76 -4.27
N ASP A 6 -17.07 -1.53 -5.36
CA ASP A 6 -18.35 -2.12 -5.75
C ASP A 6 -18.89 -3.07 -4.66
N VAL A 7 -18.01 -3.87 -4.03
CA VAL A 7 -18.36 -4.72 -2.89
C VAL A 7 -18.76 -3.88 -1.68
N LEU A 8 -18.04 -2.80 -1.37
CA LEU A 8 -18.39 -1.89 -0.28
C LEU A 8 -19.78 -1.27 -0.49
N HIS A 9 -20.12 -0.87 -1.71
CA HIS A 9 -21.41 -0.28 -2.07
C HIS A 9 -22.60 -1.26 -1.96
N GLN A 10 -22.35 -2.57 -1.85
CA GLN A 10 -23.41 -3.54 -1.55
C GLN A 10 -23.90 -3.45 -0.10
N TYR A 11 -23.10 -2.91 0.82
CA TYR A 11 -23.51 -2.68 2.19
C TYR A 11 -24.41 -1.44 2.28
N LYS A 12 -25.66 -1.63 2.70
CA LYS A 12 -26.59 -0.50 2.91
C LYS A 12 -26.13 0.32 4.13
N ARG A 13 -25.44 1.43 3.88
CA ARG A 13 -24.93 2.33 4.93
C ARG A 13 -25.97 2.70 5.99
N GLY A 14 -27.24 2.87 5.61
CA GLY A 14 -28.33 3.18 6.56
C GLY A 14 -28.52 2.13 7.66
N ASN A 15 -28.20 0.87 7.38
CA ASN A 15 -28.35 -0.27 8.30
C ASN A 15 -27.14 -0.48 9.22
N LEU A 16 -26.08 0.30 9.04
CA LEU A 16 -24.85 0.19 9.82
C LEU A 16 -24.97 0.95 11.15
N THR A 17 -24.26 0.43 12.16
CA THR A 17 -24.01 1.12 13.43
C THR A 17 -23.19 2.40 13.20
N ALA A 18 -23.09 3.26 14.23
CA ALA A 18 -22.32 4.49 14.12
C ALA A 18 -20.83 4.24 13.79
N GLN A 19 -20.21 3.24 14.42
CA GLN A 19 -18.81 2.90 14.17
C GLN A 19 -18.61 2.32 12.76
N GLU A 20 -19.51 1.45 12.32
CA GLU A 20 -19.44 0.86 10.97
C GLU A 20 -19.65 1.91 9.88
N LYS A 21 -20.51 2.92 10.11
CA LYS A 21 -20.65 4.06 9.20
C LYS A 21 -19.35 4.82 9.05
N LEU A 22 -18.64 5.08 10.15
CA LEU A 22 -17.34 5.75 10.10
C LEU A 22 -16.32 4.92 9.31
N THR A 23 -16.23 3.61 9.57
CA THR A 23 -15.34 2.72 8.81
C THR A 23 -15.72 2.65 7.33
N TYR A 24 -17.00 2.59 7.02
CA TYR A 24 -17.52 2.64 5.65
C TYR A 24 -17.06 3.92 4.95
N ASP A 25 -17.26 5.09 5.58
CA ASP A 25 -16.95 6.39 4.97
C ASP A 25 -15.45 6.54 4.71
N ILE A 26 -14.60 6.12 5.65
CA ILE A 26 -13.14 6.14 5.49
C ILE A 26 -12.72 5.22 4.33
N LEU A 27 -13.22 4.00 4.31
CA LEU A 27 -12.83 3.03 3.30
C LEU A 27 -13.35 3.41 1.90
N GLU A 28 -14.56 3.98 1.81
CA GLU A 28 -15.11 4.50 0.56
C GLU A 28 -14.26 5.63 0.02
N TYR A 29 -13.92 6.60 0.86
CA TYR A 29 -13.02 7.71 0.52
C TYR A 29 -11.68 7.19 0.01
N ASP A 30 -11.02 6.30 0.74
CA ASP A 30 -9.70 5.77 0.37
C ASP A 30 -9.74 4.99 -0.95
N LEU A 31 -10.75 4.14 -1.15
CA LEU A 31 -10.87 3.35 -2.38
C LEU A 31 -11.12 4.23 -3.61
N GLN A 32 -11.93 5.28 -3.48
CA GLN A 32 -12.15 6.25 -4.56
C GLN A 32 -10.86 6.97 -4.92
N HIS A 33 -10.12 7.48 -3.93
CA HIS A 33 -8.85 8.17 -4.17
C HIS A 33 -7.81 7.26 -4.81
N LEU A 34 -7.70 6.00 -4.37
CA LEU A 34 -6.79 5.03 -4.99
C LEU A 34 -7.12 4.72 -6.45
N ILE A 35 -8.40 4.78 -6.85
CA ILE A 35 -8.82 4.60 -8.25
C ILE A 35 -8.43 5.84 -9.07
N GLU A 36 -8.68 7.03 -8.53
CA GLU A 36 -8.31 8.30 -9.16
C GLU A 36 -6.78 8.42 -9.32
N ASP A 37 -6.00 8.11 -8.28
CA ASP A 37 -4.53 8.16 -8.31
C ASP A 37 -3.93 7.19 -9.33
N ALA A 38 -4.49 5.98 -9.43
CA ALA A 38 -4.06 4.98 -10.41
C ALA A 38 -4.25 5.47 -11.86
N SER A 39 -5.27 6.30 -12.11
CA SER A 39 -5.49 6.90 -13.43
C SER A 39 -4.43 7.95 -13.81
N PHE A 40 -3.74 8.52 -12.83
CA PHE A 40 -2.72 9.56 -13.01
C PHE A 40 -1.29 9.02 -13.14
N GLY A 41 -1.10 7.69 -13.14
CA GLY A 41 0.22 7.06 -13.26
C GLY A 41 1.09 7.19 -12.01
N SER A 42 0.49 7.51 -10.85
CA SER A 42 1.20 7.51 -9.56
C SER A 42 1.37 6.07 -9.07
N TYR A 43 2.61 5.58 -9.04
CA TYR A 43 2.94 4.20 -8.67
C TYR A 43 3.20 4.00 -7.15
N LEU A 44 2.92 5.00 -6.31
CA LEU A 44 3.19 4.93 -4.87
C LEU A 44 1.88 4.95 -4.07
N ASN A 45 1.29 3.77 -3.95
CA ASN A 45 0.04 3.44 -3.28
C ASN A 45 0.24 3.06 -1.79
N SER A 46 1.10 3.79 -1.07
CA SER A 46 1.16 3.67 0.39
C SER A 46 0.13 4.61 1.02
N PHE A 47 -0.66 4.07 1.95
CA PHE A 47 -1.73 4.73 2.71
C PHE A 47 -1.38 6.12 3.29
N TRP A 48 -0.08 6.42 3.50
CA TRP A 48 0.40 7.70 4.03
C TRP A 48 0.97 8.67 2.96
N LEU A 49 1.08 8.22 1.71
CA LEU A 49 1.73 8.91 0.59
C LEU A 49 0.91 8.84 -0.71
N SER A 50 -0.35 8.40 -0.64
CA SER A 50 -1.30 8.39 -1.76
C SER A 50 -1.51 9.76 -2.40
N TYR A 51 -1.09 10.85 -1.76
CA TYR A 51 -1.14 12.17 -2.36
C TYR A 51 0.02 12.37 -3.34
N PHE A 52 -0.30 12.31 -4.64
CA PHE A 52 0.44 12.90 -5.77
C PHE A 52 1.86 13.37 -5.44
N THR A 53 2.80 12.44 -5.35
CA THR A 53 4.20 12.82 -5.17
C THR A 53 4.77 13.05 -6.56
N PRO A 54 5.15 14.28 -6.96
CA PRO A 54 5.61 14.57 -8.32
C PRO A 54 6.94 13.88 -8.65
N TYR A 55 7.62 13.32 -7.64
CA TYR A 55 8.92 12.69 -7.75
C TYR A 55 8.84 11.20 -7.41
N PRO A 56 8.83 10.30 -8.41
CA PRO A 56 8.76 8.85 -8.19
C PRO A 56 9.98 8.31 -7.43
N VAL A 57 11.11 9.02 -7.51
CA VAL A 57 12.30 8.82 -6.69
C VAL A 57 12.61 10.13 -5.98
N ASN A 58 12.75 10.06 -4.66
CA ASN A 58 13.10 11.20 -3.84
C ASN A 58 13.84 10.76 -2.56
N GLN A 59 14.25 11.74 -1.77
CA GLN A 59 15.08 11.56 -0.58
C GLN A 59 14.32 11.12 0.68
N VAL A 60 12.98 11.14 0.68
CA VAL A 60 12.16 10.90 1.88
C VAL A 60 11.53 9.52 1.85
N PHE A 61 11.02 9.07 0.70
CA PHE A 61 10.29 7.82 0.57
C PHE A 61 10.33 7.28 -0.87
N GLY A 62 9.73 6.09 -1.07
CA GLY A 62 9.55 5.45 -2.37
C GLY A 62 10.01 4.00 -2.34
N LEU A 63 9.75 3.28 -3.43
CA LEU A 63 10.08 1.85 -3.54
C LEU A 63 11.57 1.58 -3.29
N GLN A 64 12.43 2.49 -3.76
CA GLN A 64 13.88 2.44 -3.59
C GLN A 64 14.29 2.43 -2.10
N SER A 65 13.58 3.17 -1.25
CA SER A 65 13.86 3.23 0.18
C SER A 65 13.15 2.10 0.94
N CYS A 66 11.90 1.78 0.56
CA CYS A 66 11.11 0.73 1.21
C CYS A 66 11.75 -0.66 1.10
N LEU A 67 12.36 -1.00 -0.04
CA LEU A 67 13.03 -2.29 -0.19
C LEU A 67 14.22 -2.41 0.77
N ILE A 68 15.05 -1.37 0.84
CA ILE A 68 16.21 -1.33 1.73
C ILE A 68 15.76 -1.42 3.18
N ASP A 69 14.75 -0.62 3.56
CA ASP A 69 14.19 -0.62 4.91
C ASP A 69 13.64 -1.99 5.31
N PHE A 70 12.88 -2.65 4.42
CA PHE A 70 12.40 -3.99 4.65
C PHE A 70 13.55 -4.98 4.86
N MET A 71 14.57 -4.96 3.99
CA MET A 71 15.68 -5.89 4.07
C MET A 71 16.46 -5.70 5.38
N VAL A 72 16.77 -4.46 5.75
CA VAL A 72 17.58 -4.16 6.93
C VAL A 72 16.82 -4.36 8.24
N ASN A 73 15.57 -3.90 8.32
CA ASN A 73 14.84 -3.78 9.59
C ASN A 73 13.79 -4.87 9.81
N ILE A 74 13.23 -5.45 8.74
CA ILE A 74 12.09 -6.39 8.83
C ILE A 74 12.50 -7.83 8.51
N HIS A 75 13.32 -8.04 7.47
CA HIS A 75 13.74 -9.39 7.07
C HIS A 75 14.72 -9.96 8.09
N ARG A 76 14.23 -10.86 8.93
CA ARG A 76 15.06 -11.53 9.93
C ARG A 76 15.94 -12.60 9.28
N VAL A 77 17.24 -12.55 9.57
CA VAL A 77 18.22 -13.59 9.22
C VAL A 77 18.56 -14.37 10.48
N VAL A 78 17.88 -15.49 10.69
CA VAL A 78 17.97 -16.31 11.93
C VAL A 78 18.57 -17.69 11.68
N ASP A 79 18.64 -18.12 10.43
CA ASP A 79 19.16 -19.42 10.03
C ASP A 79 19.61 -19.40 8.56
N LYS A 80 20.13 -20.54 8.09
CA LYS A 80 20.60 -20.71 6.71
C LYS A 80 19.50 -20.43 5.69
N LYS A 81 18.25 -20.84 5.96
CA LYS A 81 17.14 -20.70 5.02
C LYS A 81 16.74 -19.23 4.85
N SER A 82 16.60 -18.50 5.95
CA SER A 82 16.32 -17.06 5.94
C SER A 82 17.45 -16.24 5.31
N ALA A 83 18.71 -16.66 5.49
CA ALA A 83 19.85 -16.08 4.78
C ALA A 83 19.78 -16.31 3.27
N GLN A 84 19.42 -17.52 2.83
CA GLN A 84 19.22 -17.82 1.40
C GLN A 84 18.09 -16.99 0.79
N HIS A 85 16.97 -16.82 1.50
CA HIS A 85 15.89 -15.95 1.04
C HIS A 85 16.29 -14.47 0.99
N TYR A 86 17.15 -14.02 1.91
CA TYR A 86 17.69 -12.66 1.88
C TYR A 86 18.49 -12.43 0.60
N VAL A 87 19.46 -13.31 0.32
CA VAL A 87 20.27 -13.24 -0.90
C VAL A 87 19.42 -13.36 -2.17
N ALA A 88 18.46 -14.29 -2.20
CA ALA A 88 17.57 -14.46 -3.35
C ALA A 88 16.69 -13.23 -3.62
N ARG A 89 16.35 -12.44 -2.60
CA ARG A 89 15.64 -11.17 -2.81
C ARG A 89 16.58 -10.08 -3.33
N LEU A 90 17.81 -10.02 -2.83
CA LEU A 90 18.82 -9.07 -3.35
C LEU A 90 19.12 -9.32 -4.84
N SER A 91 19.29 -10.58 -5.24
CA SER A 91 19.64 -10.95 -6.62
C SER A 91 18.56 -10.64 -7.66
N GLN A 92 17.37 -10.16 -7.26
CA GLN A 92 16.37 -9.67 -8.21
C GLN A 92 16.69 -8.27 -8.74
N TRP A 93 17.72 -7.61 -8.21
CA TRP A 93 18.05 -6.20 -8.45
C TRP A 93 19.54 -5.97 -8.77
N ASP A 94 20.33 -7.06 -8.92
CA ASP A 94 21.73 -7.04 -9.37
C ASP A 94 21.83 -6.87 -10.90
#